data_AF-A0A7C8M8C1-F1
#
_entry.id   AF-A0A7C8M8C1-F1
#
_cell.length_a   1.000
_cell.length_b   1.000
_cell.length_c   1.000
_cell.angle_alpha   90.00
_cell.angle_beta   90.00
_cell.angle_gamma   90.00
#
_symmetry.space_group_name_H-M   'P 1'
#
loop_
_entity.id
_entity.type
_entity.pdbx_description
1 polymer ?
#
loop_
_entity_poly.entity_id
_entity_poly.type
_entity_poly.pdbx_seq_one_letter_code
_entity_poly.pdbx_strand_id
1 'polypeptide(L)'
;MTQETGLETKEIAQNSQQSLTRIEGAVDDAKRGAQETGLALMRRMSGLETQVLNGVQSMLADQTRNAKWQKQVDVLKQAADDKDQIIAQLRSRVNEASYKPSSLAEALDLDLSKDGYPDDIGFAYSQGVTETPQFQDRTRWVAESSDFTSWLHTDGSEVLVIQGQYSELECISPMSFLVALLYPKLADSRDVLVLPFFCGLHTGSQFDDSDEPSGPLLMARALLTQLLNIKTVNWADGNAGLPFLPLNPDDVKKLKSSSFSAYVKLIGKLIVAMKNHHSAIFIIIDGLDYYDLTWPREAKCMVKTLLKIATSAEETTGAVVKIMFAAGTHTNGWPQEGSGAVVLDVPDEIDGDGDTLEDLDSE
;
A
#
# COMPACT_ATOMS: atom_id res chain seq x y z
N MET A 1 -46.85 -63.71 -117.41
CA MET A 1 -46.42 -64.07 -116.04
C MET A 1 -45.82 -62.81 -115.43
N THR A 2 -46.66 -61.96 -114.85
CA THR A 2 -47.07 -61.90 -113.40
C THR A 2 -46.11 -60.98 -112.66
N GLN A 3 -46.37 -59.69 -112.40
CA GLN A 3 -47.52 -58.99 -111.79
C GLN A 3 -47.70 -59.34 -110.30
N GLU A 4 -46.74 -58.95 -109.44
CA GLU A 4 -46.89 -59.03 -107.98
C GLU A 4 -45.85 -58.15 -107.22
N THR A 5 -45.86 -56.83 -107.39
CA THR A 5 -44.98 -55.91 -106.61
C THR A 5 -45.63 -54.54 -106.29
N GLY A 6 -46.96 -54.44 -106.38
CA GLY A 6 -47.68 -53.15 -106.31
C GLY A 6 -48.38 -52.80 -104.98
N LEU A 7 -48.40 -53.72 -104.00
CA LEU A 7 -49.22 -53.57 -102.78
C LEU A 7 -48.42 -53.26 -101.51
N GLU A 8 -47.11 -53.55 -101.46
CA GLU A 8 -46.27 -53.24 -100.29
C GLU A 8 -45.81 -51.78 -100.20
N THR A 9 -45.89 -51.00 -101.29
CA THR A 9 -45.34 -49.63 -101.35
C THR A 9 -46.28 -48.55 -100.79
N LYS A 10 -47.58 -48.82 -100.63
CA LYS A 10 -48.54 -47.84 -100.10
C LYS A 10 -48.62 -47.80 -98.57
N GLU A 11 -48.44 -48.96 -97.93
CA GLU A 11 -48.48 -49.07 -96.46
C GLU A 11 -47.20 -48.52 -95.82
N ILE A 12 -46.05 -48.67 -96.49
CA ILE A 12 -44.77 -48.07 -96.09
C ILE A 12 -44.82 -46.53 -96.15
N ALA A 13 -45.53 -45.95 -97.12
CA ALA A 13 -45.65 -44.49 -97.27
C ALA A 13 -46.49 -43.85 -96.15
N GLN A 14 -47.58 -44.51 -95.74
CA GLN A 14 -48.49 -43.98 -94.72
C GLN A 14 -47.89 -44.10 -93.30
N ASN A 15 -47.17 -45.20 -93.03
CA ASN A 15 -46.40 -45.35 -91.79
C ASN A 15 -45.23 -44.35 -91.72
N SER A 16 -44.57 -44.05 -92.84
CA SER A 16 -43.50 -43.05 -92.89
C SER A 16 -44.00 -41.64 -92.59
N GLN A 17 -45.21 -41.29 -93.01
CA GLN A 17 -45.79 -39.96 -92.78
C GLN A 17 -46.28 -39.75 -91.34
N GLN A 18 -46.80 -40.81 -90.70
CA GLN A 18 -47.07 -40.80 -89.24
C GLN A 18 -45.78 -40.82 -88.40
N SER A 19 -44.73 -41.46 -88.90
CA SER A 19 -43.40 -41.43 -88.26
C SER A 19 -42.79 -40.04 -88.33
N LEU A 20 -42.89 -39.36 -89.48
CA LEU A 20 -42.40 -37.99 -89.66
C LEU A 20 -43.12 -36.99 -88.77
N THR A 21 -44.44 -37.06 -88.66
CA THR A 21 -45.21 -36.17 -87.77
C THR A 21 -44.94 -36.42 -86.28
N ARG A 22 -44.66 -37.66 -85.88
CA ARG A 22 -44.16 -37.96 -84.52
C ARG A 22 -42.74 -37.45 -84.28
N ILE A 23 -41.88 -37.53 -85.29
CA ILE A 23 -40.51 -37.01 -85.22
C ILE A 23 -40.54 -35.48 -85.15
N GLU A 24 -41.38 -34.79 -85.93
CA GLU A 24 -41.54 -33.34 -85.87
C GLU A 24 -42.05 -32.87 -84.52
N GLY A 25 -43.05 -33.55 -83.94
CA GLY A 25 -43.52 -33.27 -82.58
C GLY A 25 -42.43 -33.50 -81.51
N ALA A 26 -41.67 -34.58 -81.62
CA ALA A 26 -40.55 -34.87 -80.71
C ALA A 26 -39.40 -33.87 -80.85
N VAL A 27 -39.15 -33.35 -82.07
CA VAL A 27 -38.15 -32.32 -82.34
C VAL A 27 -38.59 -30.97 -81.77
N ASP A 28 -39.86 -30.59 -81.91
CA ASP A 28 -40.38 -29.34 -81.35
C ASP A 28 -40.45 -29.35 -79.82
N ASP A 29 -40.78 -30.50 -79.22
CA ASP A 29 -40.73 -30.66 -77.76
C ASP A 29 -39.28 -30.69 -77.24
N ALA A 30 -38.35 -31.32 -77.97
CA ALA A 30 -36.92 -31.25 -77.64
C ALA A 30 -36.37 -29.82 -77.77
N LYS A 31 -36.83 -29.05 -78.75
CA LYS A 31 -36.43 -27.65 -78.96
C LYS A 31 -36.98 -26.73 -77.88
N ARG A 32 -38.24 -26.93 -77.45
CA ARG A 32 -38.82 -26.24 -76.28
C ARG A 32 -38.09 -26.61 -74.99
N GLY A 33 -37.84 -27.91 -74.77
CA GLY A 33 -37.07 -28.40 -73.63
C GLY A 33 -35.66 -27.82 -73.57
N ALA A 34 -34.98 -27.71 -74.72
CA ALA A 34 -33.66 -27.08 -74.84
C ALA A 34 -33.68 -25.56 -74.59
N GLN A 35 -34.71 -24.85 -75.05
CA GLN A 35 -34.89 -23.42 -74.77
C GLN A 35 -35.21 -23.16 -73.29
N GLU A 36 -36.07 -23.98 -72.67
CA GLU A 36 -36.42 -23.87 -71.26
C GLU A 36 -35.24 -24.21 -70.35
N THR A 37 -34.50 -25.27 -70.67
CA THR A 37 -33.25 -25.59 -69.95
C THR A 37 -32.17 -24.52 -70.16
N GLY A 38 -32.04 -23.95 -71.36
CA GLY A 38 -31.15 -22.82 -71.63
C GLY A 38 -31.51 -21.56 -70.82
N LEU A 39 -32.80 -21.22 -70.74
CA LEU A 39 -33.31 -20.11 -69.92
C LEU A 39 -33.12 -20.35 -68.41
N ALA A 40 -33.38 -21.57 -67.95
CA ALA A 40 -33.17 -21.95 -66.55
C ALA A 40 -31.68 -21.92 -66.18
N LEU A 41 -30.81 -22.35 -67.09
CA LEU A 41 -29.36 -22.28 -66.94
C LEU A 41 -28.89 -20.82 -66.87
N MET A 42 -29.39 -19.93 -67.75
CA MET A 42 -29.06 -18.51 -67.72
C MET A 42 -29.54 -17.82 -66.44
N ARG A 43 -30.73 -18.14 -65.92
CA ARG A 43 -31.20 -17.63 -64.62
C ARG A 43 -30.32 -18.11 -63.46
N ARG A 44 -29.90 -19.37 -63.48
CA ARG A 44 -28.96 -19.92 -62.49
C ARG A 44 -27.58 -19.25 -62.59
N MET A 45 -27.06 -19.04 -63.79
CA MET A 45 -25.79 -18.36 -64.01
C MET A 45 -25.85 -16.91 -63.53
N SER A 46 -26.90 -16.17 -63.87
CA SER A 46 -27.10 -14.79 -63.39
C SER A 46 -27.23 -14.73 -61.85
N GLY A 47 -27.93 -15.69 -61.24
CA GLY A 47 -28.02 -15.80 -59.79
C GLY A 47 -26.67 -16.09 -59.12
N LEU A 48 -25.87 -16.98 -59.71
CA LEU A 48 -24.50 -17.29 -59.29
C LEU A 48 -23.57 -16.09 -59.44
N GLU A 49 -23.62 -15.38 -60.56
CA GLU A 49 -22.84 -14.15 -60.78
C GLU A 49 -23.15 -13.10 -59.73
N THR A 50 -24.43 -12.92 -59.39
CA THR A 50 -24.86 -11.95 -58.38
C THR A 50 -24.39 -12.37 -56.97
N GLN A 51 -24.47 -13.66 -56.64
CA GLN A 51 -23.95 -14.17 -55.36
C GLN A 51 -22.43 -14.04 -55.25
N VAL A 52 -21.69 -14.33 -56.33
CA VAL A 52 -20.24 -14.19 -56.38
C VAL A 52 -19.84 -12.72 -56.26
N LEU A 53 -20.49 -11.82 -56.99
CA LEU A 53 -20.24 -10.37 -56.91
C LEU A 53 -20.51 -9.82 -55.51
N ASN A 54 -21.64 -10.18 -54.91
CA ASN A 54 -21.97 -9.77 -53.55
C ASN A 54 -20.98 -10.32 -52.52
N GLY A 55 -20.53 -11.57 -52.68
CA GLY A 55 -19.51 -12.18 -51.83
C GLY A 55 -18.15 -11.48 -51.93
N VAL A 56 -17.72 -11.16 -53.15
CA VAL A 56 -16.46 -10.41 -53.41
C VAL A 56 -16.56 -9.00 -52.82
N GLN A 57 -17.70 -8.33 -52.97
CA GLN A 57 -17.91 -6.99 -52.41
C GLN A 57 -17.91 -6.99 -50.88
N SER A 58 -18.49 -8.01 -50.25
CA SER A 58 -18.42 -8.24 -48.80
C SER A 58 -16.97 -8.47 -48.34
N MET A 59 -16.23 -9.36 -49.02
CA MET A 59 -14.83 -9.63 -48.67
C MET A 59 -13.94 -8.39 -48.80
N LEU A 60 -14.16 -7.55 -49.82
CA LEU A 60 -13.45 -6.28 -50.00
C LEU A 60 -13.78 -5.28 -48.89
N ALA A 61 -15.04 -5.19 -48.47
CA ALA A 61 -15.45 -4.34 -47.36
C ALA A 61 -14.80 -4.79 -46.03
N ASP A 62 -14.74 -6.10 -45.79
CA ASP A 62 -14.09 -6.67 -44.60
C ASP A 62 -12.58 -6.49 -44.62
N GLN A 63 -11.93 -6.68 -45.77
CA GLN A 63 -10.50 -6.37 -45.98
C GLN A 63 -10.20 -4.91 -45.67
N THR A 64 -11.05 -3.99 -46.12
CA THR A 64 -10.89 -2.55 -45.87
C THR A 64 -11.07 -2.23 -44.39
N ARG A 65 -12.05 -2.86 -43.72
CA ARG A 65 -12.27 -2.71 -42.28
C ARG A 65 -11.10 -3.25 -41.46
N ASN A 66 -10.57 -4.41 -41.83
CA ASN A 66 -9.41 -5.02 -41.18
C ASN A 66 -8.15 -4.16 -41.36
N ALA A 67 -7.91 -3.61 -42.56
CA ALA A 67 -6.80 -2.70 -42.80
C ALA A 67 -6.90 -1.42 -41.95
N LYS A 68 -8.12 -0.89 -41.77
CA LYS A 68 -8.36 0.28 -40.91
C LYS A 68 -8.15 -0.04 -39.44
N TRP A 69 -8.63 -1.20 -38.96
CA TRP A 69 -8.43 -1.65 -37.59
C TRP A 69 -6.95 -1.88 -37.28
N GLN A 70 -6.21 -2.52 -38.20
CA GLN A 70 -4.77 -2.73 -38.05
C GLN A 70 -4.03 -1.41 -37.87
N LYS A 71 -4.33 -0.40 -38.70
CA LYS A 71 -3.78 0.95 -38.55
C LYS A 71 -4.10 1.59 -37.19
N GLN A 72 -5.31 1.40 -36.67
CA GLN A 72 -5.68 1.91 -35.35
C GLN A 72 -4.92 1.20 -34.23
N VAL A 73 -4.76 -0.12 -34.32
CA VAL A 73 -3.97 -0.91 -33.37
C VAL A 73 -2.51 -0.45 -33.36
N ASP A 74 -1.92 -0.22 -34.53
CA ASP A 74 -0.53 0.23 -34.65
C ASP A 74 -0.35 1.64 -34.04
N VAL A 75 -1.29 2.56 -34.27
CA VAL A 75 -1.29 3.89 -33.65
C VAL A 75 -1.41 3.81 -32.12
N LEU A 76 -2.29 2.95 -31.62
CA LEU A 76 -2.46 2.77 -30.17
C LEU A 76 -1.24 2.12 -29.52
N LYS A 77 -0.59 1.17 -30.20
CA LYS A 77 0.67 0.57 -29.75
C LYS A 77 1.77 1.60 -29.67
N GLN A 78 1.95 2.40 -30.73
CA GLN A 78 2.94 3.48 -30.71
C GLN A 78 2.67 4.48 -29.58
N ALA A 79 1.41 4.87 -29.37
CA ALA A 79 1.05 5.77 -28.27
C ALA A 79 1.25 5.14 -26.87
N ALA A 80 1.16 3.82 -26.75
CA ALA A 80 1.48 3.09 -25.52
C ALA A 80 2.99 3.06 -25.29
N ASP A 81 3.77 2.72 -26.31
CA ASP A 81 5.23 2.69 -26.26
C ASP A 81 5.82 4.07 -25.91
N ASP A 82 5.29 5.14 -26.51
CA ASP A 82 5.69 6.52 -26.21
C ASP A 82 5.39 6.87 -24.74
N LYS A 83 4.25 6.42 -24.20
CA LYS A 83 3.91 6.62 -22.78
C LYS A 83 4.81 5.83 -21.85
N ASP A 84 5.12 4.58 -22.20
CA ASP A 84 6.03 3.74 -21.41
C ASP A 84 7.43 4.34 -21.37
N GLN A 85 7.89 4.94 -22.48
CA GLN A 85 9.16 5.67 -22.51
C GLN A 85 9.14 6.91 -21.61
N ILE A 86 8.05 7.68 -21.60
CA ILE A 86 7.89 8.82 -20.69
C ILE A 86 7.89 8.36 -19.23
N ILE A 87 7.17 7.28 -18.90
CA ILE A 87 7.14 6.70 -17.56
C ILE A 87 8.55 6.27 -17.13
N ALA A 88 9.31 5.62 -18.01
CA ALA A 88 10.69 5.22 -17.74
C ALA A 88 11.61 6.43 -17.47
N GLN A 89 11.48 7.51 -18.27
CA GLN A 89 12.25 8.74 -18.06
C GLN A 89 11.90 9.43 -16.73
N LEU A 90 10.60 9.50 -16.38
CA LEU A 90 10.15 10.06 -15.11
C LEU A 90 10.66 9.22 -13.93
N ARG A 91 10.61 7.89 -14.03
CA ARG A 91 11.19 6.99 -13.03
C ARG A 91 12.69 7.22 -12.85
N SER A 92 13.46 7.38 -13.93
CA SER A 92 14.89 7.68 -13.84
C SER A 92 15.15 8.99 -13.08
N ARG A 93 14.42 10.06 -13.41
CA ARG A 93 14.55 11.36 -12.75
C ARG A 93 14.16 11.32 -11.27
N VAL A 94 13.14 10.53 -10.92
CA VAL A 94 12.74 10.32 -9.52
C VAL A 94 13.81 9.54 -8.76
N ASN A 95 14.38 8.50 -9.37
CA ASN A 95 15.44 7.71 -8.75
C ASN A 95 16.72 8.52 -8.53
N GLU A 96 17.07 9.42 -9.46
CA GLU A 96 18.19 10.37 -9.31
C GLU A 96 17.98 11.38 -8.19
N ALA A 97 16.72 11.74 -7.91
CA ALA A 97 16.34 12.69 -6.86
C ALA A 97 16.00 12.00 -5.53
N SER A 98 16.05 10.68 -5.45
CA SER A 98 15.65 9.92 -4.28
C SER A 98 16.83 9.42 -3.47
N TYR A 99 16.66 9.41 -2.15
CA TYR A 99 17.63 8.85 -1.23
C TYR A 99 17.22 7.44 -0.81
N LYS A 100 18.18 6.51 -0.88
CA LYS A 100 18.07 5.25 -0.12
C LYS A 100 18.15 5.57 1.38
N PRO A 101 17.46 4.81 2.25
CA PRO A 101 17.51 5.04 3.70
C PRO A 101 18.94 5.05 4.26
N SER A 102 19.77 4.09 3.84
CA SER A 102 21.17 4.03 4.26
C SER A 102 21.97 5.25 3.82
N SER A 103 21.78 5.71 2.58
CA SER A 103 22.44 6.92 2.07
C SER A 103 21.96 8.20 2.75
N LEU A 104 20.67 8.27 3.11
CA LEU A 104 20.15 9.39 3.89
C LEU A 104 20.69 9.36 5.32
N ALA A 105 20.70 8.20 5.96
CA ALA A 105 21.23 8.03 7.31
C ALA A 105 22.71 8.43 7.37
N GLU A 106 23.53 7.93 6.44
CA GLU A 106 24.94 8.33 6.29
C GLU A 106 25.08 9.84 6.07
N ALA A 107 24.26 10.43 5.20
CA ALA A 107 24.30 11.87 4.93
C ALA A 107 23.88 12.75 6.11
N LEU A 108 23.14 12.20 7.08
CA LEU A 108 22.65 12.88 8.28
C LEU A 108 23.44 12.50 9.53
N ASP A 109 24.50 11.69 9.37
CA ASP A 109 25.28 11.10 10.46
C ASP A 109 24.36 10.40 11.49
N LEU A 110 23.40 9.63 10.98
CA LEU A 110 22.53 8.79 11.79
C LEU A 110 23.17 7.42 11.89
N ASP A 111 23.59 7.05 13.10
CA ASP A 111 24.14 5.74 13.36
C ASP A 111 23.02 4.68 13.31
N LEU A 112 22.94 3.95 12.20
CA LEU A 112 22.01 2.81 12.04
C LEU A 112 22.55 1.54 12.73
N SER A 113 23.79 1.55 13.21
CA SER A 113 24.49 0.38 13.75
C SER A 113 24.56 0.38 15.28
N LYS A 114 24.60 1.56 15.90
CA LYS A 114 24.32 1.75 17.33
C LYS A 114 22.83 1.97 17.51
N ASP A 115 22.14 0.85 17.52
CA ASP A 115 20.82 0.71 18.09
C ASP A 115 20.92 1.05 19.60
N GLY A 116 21.04 2.33 19.96
CA GLY A 116 21.00 2.75 21.38
C GLY A 116 19.63 2.50 22.00
N TYR A 117 18.57 2.48 21.18
CA TYR A 117 17.19 2.35 21.63
C TYR A 117 16.78 0.92 22.06
N PRO A 118 17.25 -0.20 21.48
CA PRO A 118 17.06 -1.52 22.06
C PRO A 118 17.93 -1.74 23.29
N ASP A 119 19.10 -1.10 23.37
CA ASP A 119 19.90 -1.07 24.61
C ASP A 119 19.13 -0.34 25.71
N ASP A 120 18.43 0.76 25.39
CA ASP A 120 17.55 1.46 26.33
C ASP A 120 16.40 0.57 26.83
N ILE A 121 15.80 -0.25 25.97
CA ILE A 121 14.77 -1.23 26.37
C ILE A 121 15.34 -2.23 27.37
N GLY A 122 16.53 -2.77 27.08
CA GLY A 122 17.23 -3.69 27.99
C GLY A 122 17.59 -3.03 29.32
N PHE A 123 18.04 -1.78 29.28
CA PHE A 123 18.35 -0.99 30.46
C PHE A 123 17.08 -0.75 31.31
N ALA A 124 16.00 -0.25 30.71
CA ALA A 124 14.71 -0.02 31.38
C ALA A 124 14.14 -1.30 32.01
N TYR A 125 14.24 -2.44 31.32
CA TYR A 125 13.88 -3.74 31.90
C TYR A 125 14.73 -4.08 33.11
N SER A 126 16.06 -3.99 32.98
CA SER A 126 16.98 -4.37 34.05
C SER A 126 16.81 -3.52 35.32
N GLN A 127 16.60 -2.20 35.15
CA GLN A 127 16.35 -1.29 36.27
C GLN A 127 15.00 -1.61 36.92
N GLY A 128 13.92 -1.73 36.13
CA GLY A 128 12.58 -1.96 36.68
C GLY A 128 12.43 -3.28 37.45
N VAL A 129 13.19 -4.33 37.11
CA VAL A 129 13.22 -5.58 37.89
C VAL A 129 13.90 -5.40 39.25
N THR A 130 14.89 -4.51 39.35
CA THR A 130 15.62 -4.23 40.60
C THR A 130 14.96 -3.16 41.46
N GLU A 131 13.94 -2.48 40.92
CA GLU A 131 13.20 -1.43 41.61
C GLU A 131 12.27 -1.97 42.71
N THR A 132 11.77 -1.03 43.51
CA THR A 132 10.91 -1.32 44.66
C THR A 132 9.58 -2.00 44.27
N PRO A 133 8.94 -2.77 45.18
CA PRO A 133 7.60 -3.29 44.93
C PRO A 133 6.58 -2.21 44.56
N GLN A 134 6.64 -1.04 45.20
CA GLN A 134 5.75 0.08 44.88
C GLN A 134 5.92 0.57 43.44
N PHE A 135 7.14 0.59 42.93
CA PHE A 135 7.42 0.90 41.52
C PHE A 135 6.75 -0.12 40.59
N GLN A 136 6.88 -1.41 40.90
CA GLN A 136 6.29 -2.50 40.11
C GLN A 136 4.76 -2.54 40.22
N ASP A 137 4.20 -2.22 41.38
CA ASP A 137 2.76 -2.13 41.60
C ASP A 137 2.15 -0.98 40.78
N ARG A 138 2.86 0.15 40.63
CA ARG A 138 2.48 1.23 39.70
C ARG A 138 2.46 0.76 38.26
N THR A 139 3.51 0.06 37.83
CA THR A 139 3.55 -0.55 36.48
C THR A 139 2.36 -1.49 36.27
N ARG A 140 2.04 -2.35 37.26
CA ARG A 140 0.91 -3.28 37.20
C ARG A 140 -0.43 -2.55 37.13
N TRP A 141 -0.65 -1.57 38.00
CA TRP A 141 -1.89 -0.81 38.07
C TRP A 141 -2.21 -0.14 36.73
N VAL A 142 -1.22 0.49 36.08
CA VAL A 142 -1.42 1.09 34.75
C VAL A 142 -1.73 0.03 33.71
N ALA A 143 -1.01 -1.09 33.72
CA ALA A 143 -1.24 -2.20 32.78
C ALA A 143 -2.65 -2.80 32.91
N GLU A 144 -3.23 -2.77 34.11
CA GLU A 144 -4.57 -3.27 34.43
C GLU A 144 -5.68 -2.21 34.25
N SER A 145 -5.32 -0.94 34.08
CA SER A 145 -6.29 0.14 33.91
C SER A 145 -7.15 -0.06 32.65
N SER A 146 -8.43 0.33 32.73
CA SER A 146 -9.36 0.24 31.60
C SER A 146 -8.90 1.09 30.40
N ASP A 147 -8.27 2.23 30.67
CA ASP A 147 -7.85 3.17 29.64
C ASP A 147 -6.65 2.64 28.85
N PHE A 148 -5.65 2.08 29.55
CA PHE A 148 -4.51 1.43 28.90
C PHE A 148 -4.94 0.18 28.12
N THR A 149 -5.75 -0.67 28.74
CA THR A 149 -6.23 -1.90 28.09
C THR A 149 -7.12 -1.60 26.89
N SER A 150 -8.01 -0.61 26.99
CA SER A 150 -8.80 -0.12 25.86
C SER A 150 -7.91 0.41 24.74
N TRP A 151 -6.99 1.34 25.05
CA TRP A 151 -6.07 1.91 24.06
C TRP A 151 -5.25 0.83 23.34
N LEU A 152 -4.79 -0.20 24.05
CA LEU A 152 -3.99 -1.28 23.48
C LEU A 152 -4.81 -2.17 22.54
N HIS A 153 -6.08 -2.44 22.84
CA HIS A 153 -6.91 -3.42 22.13
C HIS A 153 -7.90 -2.80 21.13
N THR A 154 -8.13 -1.48 21.13
CA THR A 154 -9.04 -0.86 20.18
C THR A 154 -8.51 -0.96 18.75
N ASP A 155 -9.39 -1.24 17.77
CA ASP A 155 -9.03 -1.28 16.35
C ASP A 155 -8.80 0.13 15.74
N GLY A 156 -8.92 1.19 16.55
CA GLY A 156 -8.81 2.58 16.14
C GLY A 156 -7.43 3.19 16.42
N SER A 157 -7.00 4.13 15.58
CA SER A 157 -5.81 4.94 15.89
C SER A 157 -6.12 5.85 17.07
N GLU A 158 -5.25 5.87 18.08
CA GLU A 158 -5.55 6.50 19.36
C GLU A 158 -4.27 6.97 20.06
N VAL A 159 -4.40 8.05 20.82
CA VAL A 159 -3.33 8.61 21.64
C VAL A 159 -3.68 8.42 23.10
N LEU A 160 -2.79 7.80 23.85
CA LEU A 160 -2.85 7.67 25.30
C LEU A 160 -1.78 8.56 25.93
N VAL A 161 -2.16 9.29 26.97
CA VAL A 161 -1.28 10.15 27.76
C VAL A 161 -1.34 9.65 29.20
N ILE A 162 -0.22 9.22 29.75
CA ILE A 162 -0.12 8.71 31.12
C ILE A 162 0.72 9.70 31.92
N GLN A 163 0.15 10.25 32.99
CA GLN A 163 0.81 11.30 33.79
C GLN A 163 0.54 11.13 35.29
N GLY A 164 1.30 11.85 36.13
CA GLY A 164 1.10 11.84 37.59
C GLY A 164 1.71 10.62 38.30
N GLN A 165 2.75 10.01 37.73
CA GLN A 165 3.30 8.75 38.23
C GLN A 165 4.24 8.91 39.43
N TYR A 166 4.97 10.03 39.50
CA TYR A 166 6.08 10.17 40.44
C TYR A 166 6.47 11.65 40.66
N SER A 167 6.77 12.03 41.91
CA SER A 167 7.15 13.40 42.27
C SER A 167 8.59 13.76 41.88
N GLU A 168 9.44 12.77 41.63
CA GLU A 168 10.85 12.96 41.27
C GLU A 168 11.11 12.59 39.80
N LEU A 169 12.02 13.31 39.14
CA LEU A 169 12.41 13.00 37.76
C LEU A 169 13.50 11.92 37.77
N GLU A 170 13.09 10.66 37.80
CA GLU A 170 13.97 9.50 37.63
C GLU A 170 14.15 9.11 36.15
N CYS A 171 15.37 8.73 35.78
CA CYS A 171 15.72 8.45 34.39
C CYS A 171 14.95 7.26 33.79
N ILE A 172 14.46 6.38 34.65
CA ILE A 172 13.59 5.24 34.36
C ILE A 172 12.34 5.39 35.22
N SER A 173 11.18 5.42 34.58
CA SER A 173 9.87 5.49 35.23
C SER A 173 9.22 4.10 35.30
N PRO A 174 8.16 3.92 36.11
CA PRO A 174 7.32 2.73 36.02
C PRO A 174 6.79 2.47 34.58
N MET A 175 6.63 3.53 33.77
CA MET A 175 6.24 3.38 32.37
C MET A 175 7.39 2.96 31.48
N SER A 176 8.63 3.39 31.75
CA SER A 176 9.79 2.85 31.04
C SER A 176 9.81 1.32 31.17
N PHE A 177 9.57 0.83 32.39
CA PHE A 177 9.51 -0.60 32.68
C PHE A 177 8.30 -1.29 32.01
N LEU A 178 7.11 -0.68 32.05
CA LEU A 178 5.94 -1.19 31.35
C LEU A 178 6.21 -1.38 29.85
N VAL A 179 6.83 -0.38 29.23
CA VAL A 179 7.20 -0.41 27.81
C VAL A 179 8.21 -1.51 27.54
N ALA A 180 9.19 -1.69 28.41
CA ALA A 180 10.18 -2.75 28.28
C ALA A 180 9.57 -4.16 28.39
N LEU A 181 8.52 -4.33 29.21
CA LEU A 181 7.75 -5.58 29.30
C LEU A 181 6.85 -5.82 28.08
N LEU A 182 6.30 -4.74 27.51
CA LEU A 182 5.39 -4.80 26.36
C LEU A 182 6.14 -4.99 25.03
N TYR A 183 7.33 -4.38 24.90
CA TYR A 183 8.07 -4.31 23.64
C TYR A 183 8.34 -5.68 23.01
N PRO A 184 8.85 -6.70 23.73
CA PRO A 184 9.09 -8.02 23.14
C PRO A 184 7.82 -8.66 22.57
N LYS A 185 6.66 -8.43 23.20
CA LYS A 185 5.38 -8.99 22.76
C LYS A 185 4.88 -8.31 21.48
N LEU A 186 5.07 -7.00 21.37
CA LEU A 186 4.69 -6.26 20.17
C LEU A 186 5.67 -6.50 19.01
N ALA A 187 6.98 -6.52 19.29
CA ALA A 187 8.04 -6.66 18.30
C ALA A 187 8.15 -8.08 17.71
N ASP A 188 7.59 -9.10 18.35
CA ASP A 188 7.55 -10.46 17.81
C ASP A 188 6.64 -10.57 16.56
N SER A 189 5.67 -9.65 16.42
CA SER A 189 4.80 -9.60 15.25
C SER A 189 5.48 -8.89 14.08
N ARG A 190 5.61 -9.60 12.96
CA ARG A 190 6.24 -9.07 11.72
C ARG A 190 5.49 -7.90 11.09
N ASP A 191 4.20 -7.78 11.38
CA ASP A 191 3.32 -6.77 10.81
C ASP A 191 3.11 -5.59 11.76
N VAL A 192 3.78 -5.57 12.92
CA VAL A 192 3.69 -4.49 13.91
C VAL A 192 5.01 -3.74 13.96
N LEU A 193 4.93 -2.42 13.80
CA LEU A 193 6.07 -1.53 13.99
C LEU A 193 6.02 -0.92 15.39
N VAL A 194 7.12 -0.97 16.14
CA VAL A 194 7.22 -0.39 17.49
C VAL A 194 8.39 0.59 17.53
N LEU A 195 8.10 1.84 17.88
CA LEU A 195 9.06 2.95 17.92
C LEU A 195 9.15 3.52 19.35
N PRO A 196 9.93 2.91 20.25
CA PRO A 196 10.12 3.42 21.60
C PRO A 196 11.18 4.52 21.67
N PHE A 197 11.03 5.43 22.62
CA PHE A 197 12.04 6.40 23.00
C PHE A 197 11.88 6.80 24.48
N PHE A 198 12.99 6.81 25.23
CA PHE A 198 13.02 7.12 26.67
C PHE A 198 13.74 8.45 26.91
N CYS A 199 12.99 9.52 27.10
CA CYS A 199 13.55 10.87 27.24
C CYS A 199 14.48 11.00 28.45
N GLY A 200 14.21 10.28 29.54
CA GLY A 200 15.01 10.30 30.78
C GLY A 200 16.43 9.76 30.63
N LEU A 201 16.67 8.88 29.65
CA LEU A 201 18.01 8.38 29.29
C LEU A 201 18.77 9.34 28.36
N HIS A 202 18.05 10.28 27.76
CA HIS A 202 18.52 11.16 26.68
C HIS A 202 18.29 12.63 27.02
N THR A 203 18.53 12.99 28.28
CA THR A 203 18.31 14.35 28.77
C THR A 203 19.34 15.33 28.23
N GLY A 204 20.57 14.86 27.97
CA GLY A 204 21.72 15.69 27.65
C GLY A 204 22.04 16.63 28.81
N SER A 205 23.31 16.78 29.17
CA SER A 205 23.59 17.83 30.15
C SER A 205 23.43 19.17 29.43
N GLN A 206 22.46 19.98 29.86
CA GLN A 206 22.22 21.35 29.35
C GLN A 206 23.45 22.28 29.49
N PHE A 207 24.50 21.77 30.12
CA PHE A 207 25.77 22.42 30.43
C PHE A 207 26.98 21.67 29.85
N ASP A 208 26.79 20.58 29.11
CA ASP A 208 27.87 19.98 28.32
C ASP A 208 28.05 20.85 27.09
N ASP A 209 29.25 21.40 26.93
CA ASP A 209 29.71 22.00 25.68
C ASP A 209 29.95 20.93 24.58
N SER A 210 29.33 19.76 24.69
CA SER A 210 29.40 18.73 23.65
C SER A 210 28.58 19.17 22.45
N ASP A 211 29.16 19.06 21.25
CA ASP A 211 28.44 19.25 19.98
C ASP A 211 27.39 18.13 19.71
N GLU A 212 27.15 17.23 20.67
CA GLU A 212 26.23 16.12 20.52
C GLU A 212 24.75 16.58 20.59
N PRO A 213 23.87 16.05 19.71
CA PRO A 213 22.47 16.37 19.73
C PRO A 213 21.82 15.87 21.03
N SER A 214 21.04 16.74 21.69
CA SER A 214 20.33 16.44 22.94
C SER A 214 18.83 16.72 22.85
N GLY A 215 18.07 16.27 23.85
CA GLY A 215 16.66 16.60 24.02
C GLY A 215 15.77 16.14 22.86
N PRO A 216 14.73 16.92 22.50
CA PRO A 216 13.82 16.57 21.41
C PRO A 216 14.48 16.37 20.05
N LEU A 217 15.62 17.03 19.78
CA LEU A 217 16.34 16.80 18.52
C LEU A 217 16.91 15.39 18.46
N LEU A 218 17.48 14.91 19.57
CA LEU A 218 17.94 13.53 19.68
C LEU A 218 16.78 12.55 19.54
N MET A 219 15.64 12.82 20.19
CA MET A 219 14.40 12.03 20.00
C MET A 219 14.00 11.94 18.52
N ALA A 220 13.96 13.08 17.82
CA ALA A 220 13.58 13.09 16.40
C ALA A 220 14.60 12.35 15.52
N ARG A 221 15.90 12.48 15.81
CA ARG A 221 16.95 11.72 15.13
C ARG A 221 16.80 10.22 15.38
N ALA A 222 16.57 9.81 16.63
CA ALA A 222 16.39 8.40 17.02
C ALA A 222 15.15 7.78 16.36
N LEU A 223 14.00 8.45 16.39
CA LEU A 223 12.79 7.97 15.72
C LEU A 223 12.99 7.87 14.20
N LEU A 224 13.70 8.82 13.58
CA LEU A 224 14.02 8.73 12.16
C LEU A 224 14.97 7.56 11.88
N THR A 225 16.00 7.35 12.68
CA THR A 225 16.90 6.19 12.60
C THR A 225 16.11 4.89 12.65
N GLN A 226 15.23 4.73 13.63
CA GLN A 226 14.36 3.55 13.77
C GLN A 226 13.52 3.31 12.51
N LEU A 227 12.89 4.36 11.98
CA LEU A 227 12.10 4.29 10.74
C LEU A 227 12.92 3.92 9.51
N LEU A 228 14.16 4.42 9.39
CA LEU A 228 15.04 4.13 8.27
C LEU A 228 15.67 2.73 8.36
N ASN A 229 15.74 2.15 9.57
CA ASN A 229 16.32 0.82 9.83
C ASN A 229 15.29 -0.33 9.71
N ILE A 230 14.05 -0.05 9.30
CA ILE A 230 13.02 -1.10 9.16
C ILE A 230 13.41 -2.08 8.06
N LYS A 231 13.62 -3.35 8.44
CA LYS A 231 14.07 -4.45 7.56
C LYS A 231 12.93 -5.15 6.81
N THR A 232 11.70 -5.08 7.33
CA THR A 232 10.51 -5.66 6.69
C THR A 232 10.08 -4.90 5.43
N VAL A 233 10.64 -3.71 5.24
CA VAL A 233 10.32 -2.74 4.22
C VAL A 233 11.35 -2.83 3.09
N ASN A 234 10.92 -3.22 1.88
CA ASN A 234 11.81 -3.25 0.73
C ASN A 234 11.96 -1.86 0.10
N TRP A 235 12.97 -1.12 0.57
CA TRP A 235 13.29 0.22 0.10
C TRP A 235 13.80 0.30 -1.35
N ALA A 236 14.14 -0.83 -1.97
CA ALA A 236 14.67 -0.88 -3.34
C ALA A 236 13.57 -1.03 -4.40
N ASP A 237 12.45 -1.67 -4.06
CA ASP A 237 11.34 -1.89 -4.97
C ASP A 237 10.31 -0.76 -4.86
N GLY A 238 10.59 0.37 -5.52
CA GLY A 238 9.67 1.50 -5.67
C GLY A 238 8.36 1.19 -6.41
N ASN A 239 8.02 -0.09 -6.61
CA ASN A 239 6.75 -0.58 -7.19
C ASN A 239 5.81 -1.24 -6.16
N ALA A 240 6.24 -1.47 -4.92
CA ALA A 240 5.41 -2.13 -3.89
C ALA A 240 4.75 -1.16 -2.89
N GLY A 241 4.75 0.15 -3.15
CA GLY A 241 4.07 1.13 -2.30
C GLY A 241 4.94 1.73 -1.18
N LEU A 242 6.26 1.65 -1.30
CA LEU A 242 7.17 2.47 -0.50
C LEU A 242 7.68 3.64 -1.33
N PRO A 243 7.59 4.89 -0.84
CA PRO A 243 8.17 6.00 -1.54
C PRO A 243 9.69 5.83 -1.45
N PHE A 244 10.35 5.73 -2.61
CA PHE A 244 11.57 6.50 -2.83
C PHE A 244 11.46 7.79 -2.01
N LEU A 245 12.29 8.01 -0.99
CA LEU A 245 12.21 9.20 -0.14
C LEU A 245 12.40 10.40 -1.08
N PRO A 246 11.33 11.08 -1.52
CA PRO A 246 11.42 12.10 -2.54
C PRO A 246 11.68 13.39 -1.76
N LEU A 247 12.90 13.47 -1.23
CA LEU A 247 13.36 14.61 -0.48
C LEU A 247 13.89 15.62 -1.48
N ASN A 248 13.32 16.82 -1.47
CA ASN A 248 13.95 17.89 -2.24
C ASN A 248 15.33 18.21 -1.60
N PRO A 249 16.28 18.73 -2.37
CA PRO A 249 17.60 19.09 -1.85
C PRO A 249 17.55 20.06 -0.66
N ASP A 250 16.54 20.93 -0.59
CA ASP A 250 16.37 21.89 0.50
C ASP A 250 15.98 21.22 1.83
N ASP A 251 15.12 20.20 1.81
CA ASP A 251 14.71 19.43 2.96
C ASP A 251 15.92 18.64 3.49
N VAL A 252 16.73 18.06 2.60
CA VAL A 252 18.00 17.41 2.98
C VAL A 252 18.97 18.42 3.59
N LYS A 253 19.10 19.62 3.01
CA LYS A 253 19.93 20.68 3.57
C LYS A 253 19.48 21.09 4.98
N LYS A 254 18.17 21.18 5.22
CA LYS A 254 17.61 21.46 6.55
C LYS A 254 17.84 20.33 7.54
N LEU A 255 17.74 19.07 7.10
CA LEU A 255 18.04 17.91 7.93
C LEU A 255 19.52 17.86 8.32
N LYS A 256 20.42 18.16 7.37
CA LYS A 256 21.87 18.28 7.61
C LYS A 256 22.23 19.43 8.55
N SER A 257 21.42 20.50 8.56
CA SER A 257 21.57 21.61 9.50
C SER A 257 20.81 21.38 10.82
N SER A 258 20.49 20.12 11.16
CA SER A 258 19.81 19.73 12.41
C SER A 258 18.48 20.46 12.66
N SER A 259 17.75 20.82 11.61
CA SER A 259 16.45 21.48 11.75
C SER A 259 15.40 20.53 12.31
N PHE A 260 15.06 20.67 13.60
CA PHE A 260 14.05 19.85 14.27
C PHE A 260 12.73 19.73 13.49
N SER A 261 12.22 20.86 12.97
CA SER A 261 11.00 20.88 12.16
C SER A 261 11.08 20.03 10.89
N ALA A 262 12.25 19.91 10.29
CA ALA A 262 12.47 19.09 9.10
C ALA A 262 12.44 17.60 9.46
N TYR A 263 13.05 17.21 10.60
CA TYR A 263 12.97 15.84 11.11
C TYR A 263 11.53 15.45 11.42
N VAL A 264 10.80 16.24 12.20
CA VAL A 264 9.40 15.97 12.57
C VAL A 264 8.51 15.82 11.33
N LYS A 265 8.69 16.71 10.33
CA LYS A 265 7.95 16.63 9.06
C LYS A 265 8.26 15.36 8.29
N LEU A 266 9.52 14.92 8.26
CA LEU A 266 9.93 13.69 7.59
C LEU A 266 9.39 12.44 8.32
N ILE A 267 9.51 12.39 9.64
CA ILE A 267 8.96 11.33 10.51
C ILE A 267 7.47 11.18 10.23
N GLY A 268 6.71 12.28 10.23
CA GLY A 268 5.27 12.21 9.97
C GLY A 268 4.92 11.66 8.58
N LYS A 269 5.66 12.07 7.55
CA LYS A 269 5.49 11.52 6.18
C LYS A 269 5.80 10.02 6.14
N LEU A 270 6.85 9.60 6.84
CA LEU A 270 7.27 8.20 6.89
C LEU A 270 6.24 7.33 7.61
N ILE A 271 5.74 7.76 8.78
CA ILE A 271 4.69 7.04 9.52
C ILE A 271 3.46 6.83 8.63
N VAL A 272 2.99 7.90 7.96
CA VAL A 272 1.85 7.80 7.03
C VAL A 272 2.13 6.80 5.89
N ALA A 273 3.33 6.83 5.32
CA ALA A 273 3.71 5.86 4.29
C ALA A 273 3.76 4.41 4.82
N MET A 274 4.22 4.22 6.07
CA MET A 274 4.30 2.90 6.72
C MET A 274 2.94 2.29 7.02
N LYS A 275 1.85 3.09 7.06
CA LYS A 275 0.49 2.57 7.26
C LYS A 275 0.06 1.54 6.21
N ASN A 276 0.67 1.54 5.03
CA ASN A 276 0.35 0.56 3.99
C ASN A 276 1.08 -0.79 4.13
N HIS A 277 2.03 -0.89 5.06
CA HIS A 277 2.94 -2.03 5.19
C HIS A 277 2.82 -2.77 6.52
N HIS A 278 2.10 -2.20 7.48
CA HIS A 278 1.95 -2.74 8.82
C HIS A 278 0.46 -2.83 9.16
N SER A 279 0.10 -3.72 10.07
CA SER A 279 -1.23 -3.78 10.66
C SER A 279 -1.38 -2.77 11.81
N ALA A 280 -0.30 -2.53 12.56
CA ALA A 280 -0.25 -1.53 13.62
C ALA A 280 1.13 -0.85 13.71
N ILE A 281 1.14 0.41 14.14
CA ILE A 281 2.33 1.20 14.42
C ILE A 281 2.19 1.78 15.83
N PHE A 282 3.06 1.33 16.73
CA PHE A 282 3.17 1.84 18.10
C PHE A 282 4.29 2.87 18.16
N ILE A 283 3.99 4.05 18.68
CA ILE A 283 4.96 5.11 18.95
C ILE A 283 4.89 5.41 20.43
N ILE A 284 5.98 5.12 21.15
CA ILE A 284 5.99 5.15 22.60
C ILE A 284 7.07 6.12 23.03
N ILE A 285 6.67 7.23 23.66
CA ILE A 285 7.58 8.26 24.14
C ILE A 285 7.37 8.40 25.64
N ASP A 286 8.37 8.02 26.41
CA ASP A 286 8.34 8.06 27.87
C ASP A 286 9.27 9.13 28.43
N GLY A 287 8.91 9.69 29.59
CA GLY A 287 9.62 10.79 30.25
C GLY A 287 9.48 12.14 29.54
N LEU A 288 8.36 12.44 28.90
CA LEU A 288 8.22 13.67 28.11
C LEU A 288 8.41 14.94 28.94
N ASP A 289 8.15 14.87 30.24
CA ASP A 289 8.35 15.94 31.22
C ASP A 289 9.81 16.38 31.37
N TYR A 290 10.78 15.53 31.00
CA TYR A 290 12.18 15.95 30.88
C TYR A 290 12.39 17.07 29.85
N TYR A 291 11.52 17.16 28.84
CA TYR A 291 11.63 18.14 27.77
C TYR A 291 10.67 19.33 27.95
N ASP A 292 9.67 19.20 28.83
CA ASP A 292 8.66 20.25 29.06
C ASP A 292 9.25 21.56 29.58
N LEU A 293 10.29 21.49 30.41
CA LEU A 293 10.93 22.68 30.97
C LEU A 293 11.95 23.31 30.01
N THR A 294 12.78 22.48 29.39
CA THR A 294 13.95 22.96 28.62
C THR A 294 13.60 23.22 27.15
N TRP A 295 12.74 22.40 26.55
CA TRP A 295 12.39 22.46 25.12
C TRP A 295 10.87 22.37 24.85
N PRO A 296 10.04 23.23 25.49
CA PRO A 296 8.58 23.14 25.41
C PRO A 296 8.02 23.30 23.99
N ARG A 297 8.73 24.02 23.11
CA ARG A 297 8.27 24.28 21.73
C ARG A 297 8.51 23.08 20.83
N GLU A 298 9.65 22.43 20.97
CA GLU A 298 10.05 21.27 20.19
C GLU A 298 9.21 20.06 20.62
N ALA A 299 9.10 19.82 21.93
CA ALA A 299 8.15 18.85 22.47
C ALA A 299 6.73 19.13 21.95
N LYS A 300 6.31 20.41 21.85
CA LYS A 300 5.03 20.82 21.21
C LYS A 300 4.81 20.21 19.86
N CYS A 301 5.80 20.47 19.04
CA CYS A 301 5.69 20.24 17.63
C CYS A 301 5.73 18.74 17.36
N MET A 302 6.46 17.95 18.16
CA MET A 302 6.41 16.49 18.09
C MET A 302 5.02 15.96 18.48
N VAL A 303 4.54 16.27 19.69
CA VAL A 303 3.24 15.78 20.19
C VAL A 303 2.11 16.15 19.24
N LYS A 304 2.05 17.41 18.79
CA LYS A 304 1.01 17.86 17.85
C LYS A 304 1.07 17.14 16.50
N THR A 305 2.28 16.87 16.00
CA THR A 305 2.44 16.15 14.73
C THR A 305 1.94 14.72 14.87
N LEU A 306 2.34 14.03 15.94
CA LEU A 306 1.94 12.65 16.21
C LEU A 306 0.44 12.55 16.47
N LEU A 307 -0.13 13.44 17.30
CA LEU A 307 -1.57 13.52 17.52
C LEU A 307 -2.33 13.68 16.21
N LYS A 308 -1.91 14.62 15.34
CA LYS A 308 -2.53 14.83 14.04
C LYS A 308 -2.50 13.57 13.17
N ILE A 309 -1.44 12.76 13.25
CA ILE A 309 -1.33 11.51 12.49
C ILE A 309 -2.35 10.49 12.98
N ALA A 310 -2.50 10.30 14.29
CA ALA A 310 -3.47 9.37 14.85
C ALA A 310 -4.93 9.83 14.66
N THR A 311 -5.20 11.14 14.71
CA THR A 311 -6.57 11.68 14.62
C THR A 311 -6.99 12.05 13.19
N SER A 312 -6.15 11.84 12.18
CA SER A 312 -6.46 12.24 10.80
C SER A 312 -7.61 11.38 10.24
N ALA A 313 -8.80 11.97 10.11
CA ALA A 313 -10.00 11.31 9.59
C ALA A 313 -9.90 10.92 8.10
N GLU A 314 -8.92 11.46 7.36
CA GLU A 314 -8.77 11.25 5.92
C GLU A 314 -8.21 9.87 5.54
N GLU A 315 -7.73 9.07 6.51
CA GLU A 315 -7.04 7.81 6.25
C GLU A 315 -7.54 6.67 7.16
N THR A 316 -8.78 6.25 6.97
CA THR A 316 -9.36 5.03 7.59
C THR A 316 -8.86 3.73 6.97
N THR A 317 -7.95 3.79 6.00
CA THR A 317 -7.38 2.64 5.31
C THR A 317 -5.89 2.52 5.63
N GLY A 318 -5.46 1.36 6.15
CA GLY A 318 -4.07 1.08 6.53
C GLY A 318 -3.92 0.72 8.01
N ALA A 319 -2.68 0.77 8.50
CA ALA A 319 -2.30 0.43 9.86
C ALA A 319 -3.00 1.30 10.91
N VAL A 320 -3.29 0.70 12.05
CA VAL A 320 -3.69 1.40 13.27
C VAL A 320 -2.48 2.08 13.89
N VAL A 321 -2.56 3.39 14.16
CA VAL A 321 -1.47 4.15 14.80
C VAL A 321 -1.80 4.35 16.28
N LYS A 322 -1.01 3.74 17.14
CA LYS A 322 -1.11 3.80 18.61
C LYS A 322 0.02 4.66 19.13
N ILE A 323 -0.30 5.78 19.78
CA ILE A 323 0.70 6.65 20.36
C ILE A 323 0.54 6.66 21.88
N MET A 324 1.62 6.47 22.60
CA MET A 324 1.67 6.59 24.06
C MET A 324 2.67 7.68 24.42
N PHE A 325 2.22 8.64 25.21
CA PHE A 325 3.07 9.60 25.90
C PHE A 325 3.03 9.30 27.40
N ALA A 326 4.18 9.16 28.03
CA ALA A 326 4.28 9.03 29.48
C ALA A 326 5.11 10.17 30.07
N ALA A 327 4.70 10.63 31.25
CA ALA A 327 5.38 11.64 32.04
C ALA A 327 5.29 11.29 33.52
N GLY A 328 6.38 11.50 34.26
CA GLY A 328 6.39 11.33 35.72
C GLY A 328 5.49 12.37 36.40
N THR A 329 5.52 13.60 35.90
CA THR A 329 4.77 14.74 36.42
C THR A 329 3.55 15.10 35.55
N HIS A 330 2.64 15.92 36.09
CA HIS A 330 1.55 16.50 35.29
C HIS A 330 2.14 17.49 34.28
N THR A 331 1.99 17.16 32.99
CA THR A 331 2.54 17.98 31.91
C THR A 331 1.75 19.28 31.75
N ASN A 332 2.46 20.40 31.62
CA ASN A 332 1.82 21.71 31.48
C ASN A 332 1.38 21.95 30.03
N GLY A 333 0.27 21.31 29.62
CA GLY A 333 -0.48 21.66 28.42
C GLY A 333 -0.46 20.66 27.26
N TRP A 334 -0.51 19.35 27.55
CA TRP A 334 -0.36 18.28 26.57
C TRP A 334 -1.27 17.10 26.83
N PRO A 335 -1.71 16.48 25.72
CA PRO A 335 -3.09 16.58 25.24
C PRO A 335 -4.11 16.59 26.40
N GLN A 336 -4.90 17.66 26.51
CA GLN A 336 -6.01 17.68 27.47
C GLN A 336 -7.13 16.75 27.01
N GLU A 337 -7.94 16.26 27.95
CA GLU A 337 -9.17 15.53 27.63
C GLU A 337 -10.00 16.27 26.57
N GLY A 338 -10.49 15.54 25.57
CA GLY A 338 -11.26 16.10 24.45
C GLY A 338 -10.43 16.61 23.27
N SER A 339 -9.10 16.57 23.34
CA SER A 339 -8.22 16.87 22.19
C SER A 339 -8.02 15.70 21.21
N GLY A 340 -8.76 14.60 21.40
CA GLY A 340 -8.60 13.35 20.65
C GLY A 340 -7.58 12.39 21.27
N ALA A 341 -7.21 12.62 22.53
CA ALA A 341 -6.38 11.73 23.34
C ALA A 341 -7.13 11.31 24.60
N VAL A 342 -6.84 10.10 25.05
CA VAL A 342 -7.23 9.56 26.36
C VAL A 342 -6.13 9.92 27.36
N VAL A 343 -6.52 10.47 28.51
CA VAL A 343 -5.61 10.83 29.59
C VAL A 343 -5.83 9.89 30.76
N LEU A 344 -4.79 9.18 31.17
CA LEU A 344 -4.75 8.33 32.34
C LEU A 344 -3.92 9.02 33.42
N ASP A 345 -4.61 9.57 34.42
CA ASP A 345 -3.98 10.13 35.62
C ASP A 345 -3.68 9.00 36.62
N VAL A 346 -2.40 8.78 36.88
CA VAL A 346 -1.93 7.82 37.88
C VAL A 346 -2.02 8.46 39.26
N PRO A 347 -2.59 7.79 40.27
CA PRO A 347 -2.71 8.36 41.61
C PRO A 347 -1.36 8.38 42.36
N ASP A 348 -1.20 9.36 43.25
CA ASP A 348 -0.01 9.51 44.10
C ASP A 348 0.17 8.31 45.05
N GLU A 349 -0.91 7.63 45.43
CA GLU A 349 -0.90 6.44 46.27
C GLU A 349 -1.68 5.31 45.57
N ILE A 350 -1.06 4.14 45.45
CA ILE A 350 -1.72 2.92 44.98
C ILE A 350 -1.75 1.98 46.17
N ASP A 351 -2.95 1.78 46.71
CA ASP A 351 -3.18 0.80 47.75
C ASP A 351 -3.01 -0.59 47.13
N GLY A 352 -1.79 -1.13 47.23
CA GLY A 352 -1.55 -2.53 46.95
C GLY A 352 -2.14 -3.37 48.08
N ASP A 353 -3.19 -4.15 47.80
CA ASP A 353 -3.45 -5.35 48.60
C ASP A 353 -2.21 -6.22 48.41
N GLY A 354 -1.31 -6.17 49.39
CA GLY A 354 0.01 -6.78 49.34
C GLY A 354 -0.06 -8.30 49.35
N ASP A 355 -0.48 -8.90 48.23
CA ASP A 355 -0.10 -10.26 47.89
C ASP A 355 1.32 -10.19 47.34
N THR A 356 2.26 -10.03 48.27
CA THR A 356 3.68 -10.30 48.01
C THR A 356 3.78 -11.66 47.34
N LEU A 357 4.47 -11.73 46.20
CA LEU A 357 4.82 -12.91 45.42
C LEU A 357 5.68 -13.97 46.20
N GLU A 358 5.64 -13.96 47.53
CA GLU A 358 6.40 -14.84 48.43
C GLU A 358 5.78 -16.23 48.61
N ASP A 359 4.55 -16.49 48.14
CA ASP A 359 3.84 -17.75 48.42
C ASP A 359 3.93 -18.85 47.32
N LEU A 360 4.79 -18.71 46.31
CA LEU A 360 4.96 -19.74 45.27
C LEU A 360 6.08 -20.76 45.52
N ASP A 361 6.77 -20.71 46.66
CA ASP A 361 7.81 -21.69 47.03
C ASP A 361 7.37 -22.69 48.11
N SER A 362 6.08 -22.80 48.39
CA SER A 362 5.56 -23.85 49.29
C SER A 362 4.22 -24.43 48.82
N GLU A 363 4.28 -25.32 47.83
CA GLU A 363 3.56 -26.61 47.84
C GLU A 363 4.16 -27.65 46.88
#